data_AF-A0A022XNU8-F1
#
_entry.id   AF-A0A022XNU8-F1
#
_cell.length_a   1.000
_cell.length_b   1.000
_cell.length_c   1.000
_cell.angle_alpha   90.00
_cell.angle_beta   90.00
_cell.angle_gamma   90.00
#
_symmetry.space_group_name_H-M   'P 1'
#
loop_
_entity.id
_entity.type
_entity.pdbx_description
1 polymer ?
#
loop_
_entity_poly.entity_id
_entity_poly.type
_entity_poly.pdbx_seq_one_letter_code
_entity_poly.pdbx_strand_id
1 'polypeptide(L)'
;MSVPGVTATPVLSPTDITYGCRLDGYCHASILSMALGQLSYYSLSLPWPSSKFKRDCIGSNVNDETIGLIKHFEGFVLRPAPDPIGLPTVGYGHLCRTKGCSEVSFPFFLTEETATELLIQDVKSSQQSITLSTTDQVVFNANQSGALVSWAYTVGGATAKKSSLISRLNREQDVDAVIREELPLWNKAGRHVLPGQVRRRAAEVELASGHTDQPPLLVDCYNNPIGQEFCGCRSDFPLIYIGYHV
;
A
#
# COMPACT_ATOMS: atom_id res chain seq x y z
N MET A 1 -28.71 17.78 -64.59
CA MET A 1 -29.72 17.17 -63.70
C MET A 1 -29.21 15.81 -63.27
N SER A 2 -29.40 15.49 -61.99
CA SER A 2 -29.29 14.18 -61.32
C SER A 2 -27.90 13.74 -60.83
N VAL A 3 -27.77 13.69 -59.50
CA VAL A 3 -26.75 12.98 -58.72
C VAL A 3 -27.14 11.49 -58.65
N PRO A 4 -26.21 10.52 -58.70
CA PRO A 4 -25.87 9.80 -57.46
C PRO A 4 -24.42 9.27 -57.38
N GLY A 5 -23.93 9.13 -56.15
CA GLY A 5 -22.66 8.45 -55.85
C GLY A 5 -22.31 8.57 -54.37
N VAL A 6 -23.15 8.00 -53.50
CA VAL A 6 -22.79 7.79 -52.08
C VAL A 6 -21.71 6.70 -52.05
N THR A 7 -20.45 7.08 -51.87
CA THR A 7 -19.40 6.15 -51.45
C THR A 7 -19.55 5.92 -49.95
N ALA A 8 -19.93 4.70 -49.57
CA ALA A 8 -19.95 4.27 -48.19
C ALA A 8 -18.55 4.45 -47.58
N THR A 9 -18.45 5.19 -46.50
CA THR A 9 -17.27 5.15 -45.62
C THR A 9 -17.12 3.71 -45.11
N PRO A 10 -15.93 3.10 -45.16
CA PRO A 10 -15.73 1.78 -44.58
C PRO A 10 -15.96 1.90 -43.06
N VAL A 11 -17.01 1.23 -42.59
CA VAL A 11 -17.24 1.01 -41.17
C VAL A 11 -16.08 0.15 -40.67
N LEU A 12 -15.19 0.74 -39.88
CA LEU A 12 -14.07 0.05 -39.26
C LEU A 12 -14.62 -1.09 -38.39
N SER A 13 -14.16 -2.32 -38.67
CA SER A 13 -14.48 -3.49 -37.85
C SER A 13 -13.83 -3.32 -36.46
N PRO A 14 -14.53 -3.64 -35.36
CA PRO A 14 -13.99 -3.56 -33.99
C PRO A 14 -12.76 -4.44 -33.70
N THR A 15 -12.29 -5.24 -34.67
CA THR A 15 -11.26 -6.28 -34.49
C THR A 15 -9.81 -5.79 -34.59
N ASP A 16 -9.54 -4.56 -35.06
CA ASP A 16 -8.18 -4.10 -35.38
C ASP A 16 -7.56 -3.12 -34.36
N ILE A 17 -8.15 -3.01 -33.16
CA ILE A 17 -7.68 -2.11 -32.11
C ILE A 17 -7.06 -2.91 -30.97
N THR A 18 -5.76 -2.68 -30.74
CA THR A 18 -5.05 -3.22 -29.58
C THR A 18 -4.84 -2.11 -28.55
N TYR A 19 -5.13 -2.41 -27.28
CA TYR A 19 -4.97 -1.47 -26.17
C TYR A 19 -3.88 -1.99 -25.22
N GLY A 20 -3.01 -1.11 -24.75
CA GLY A 20 -1.97 -1.46 -23.79
C GLY A 20 -1.67 -0.33 -22.81
N CYS A 21 -1.35 -0.69 -21.56
CA CYS A 21 -0.82 0.24 -20.57
C CYS A 21 0.72 0.24 -20.65
N ARG A 22 1.33 1.42 -20.82
CA ARG A 22 2.77 1.61 -20.70
C ARG A 22 3.11 2.31 -19.37
N LEU A 23 4.37 2.19 -18.96
CA LEU A 23 4.97 2.78 -17.74
C LEU A 23 4.98 4.33 -17.73
N ASP A 24 4.37 4.98 -18.72
CA ASP A 24 4.36 6.43 -18.93
C ASP A 24 3.08 7.12 -18.43
N GLY A 25 2.12 6.35 -17.88
CA GLY A 25 0.88 6.91 -17.35
C GLY A 25 -0.16 7.29 -18.42
N TYR A 26 -0.02 6.77 -19.64
CA TYR A 26 -0.97 6.96 -20.74
C TYR A 26 -1.59 5.62 -21.18
N CYS A 27 -2.88 5.64 -21.53
CA CYS A 27 -3.48 4.54 -22.30
C CYS A 27 -3.09 4.71 -23.77
N HIS A 28 -2.42 3.70 -24.33
CA HIS A 28 -2.08 3.69 -25.75
C HIS A 28 -3.06 2.80 -26.50
N ALA A 29 -3.79 3.39 -27.44
CA ALA A 29 -4.55 2.66 -28.44
C ALA A 29 -3.73 2.62 -29.72
N SER A 30 -3.45 1.42 -30.22
CA SER A 30 -2.79 1.20 -31.49
C SER A 30 -3.79 0.65 -32.49
N ILE A 31 -3.99 1.38 -33.57
CA ILE A 31 -4.89 0.99 -34.67
C ILE A 31 -4.01 0.64 -35.87
N LEU A 32 -4.16 -0.59 -36.36
CA LEU A 32 -3.60 -1.01 -37.63
C LEU A 32 -4.67 -0.82 -38.71
N SER A 33 -4.44 0.09 -39.66
CA SER A 33 -5.36 0.29 -40.77
C SER A 33 -4.68 0.02 -42.10
N MET A 34 -5.32 -0.81 -42.93
CA MET A 34 -4.98 -0.99 -44.34
C MET A 34 -6.02 -0.28 -45.20
N ALA A 35 -5.65 0.88 -45.73
CA ALA A 35 -6.44 1.58 -46.74
C ALA A 35 -5.59 1.69 -48.01
N LEU A 36 -6.16 1.32 -49.16
CA LEU A 36 -5.53 1.46 -50.48
C LEU A 36 -4.13 0.79 -50.60
N GLY A 37 -3.92 -0.35 -49.93
CA GLY A 37 -2.68 -1.12 -50.03
C GLY A 37 -1.48 -0.56 -49.26
N GLN A 38 -1.66 0.46 -48.40
CA GLN A 38 -0.64 0.95 -47.49
C GLN A 38 -1.00 0.63 -46.04
N LEU A 39 -0.04 0.04 -45.31
CA LEU A 39 -0.10 -0.16 -43.86
C LEU A 39 0.23 1.16 -43.16
N SER A 40 -0.71 1.69 -42.40
CA SER A 40 -0.48 2.88 -41.57
C SER A 40 -0.71 2.55 -40.10
N TYR A 41 0.22 2.98 -39.25
CA TYR A 41 0.18 2.79 -37.81
C TYR A 41 -0.20 4.10 -37.14
N TYR A 42 -1.30 4.11 -36.39
CA TYR A 42 -1.75 5.29 -35.66
C TYR A 42 -1.72 5.00 -34.16
N SER A 43 -0.89 5.74 -33.43
CA SER A 43 -0.88 5.74 -31.96
C SER A 43 -1.62 6.98 -31.46
N LEU A 44 -2.72 6.77 -30.73
CA LEU A 44 -3.34 7.82 -29.95
C LEU A 44 -3.00 7.63 -28.47
N SER A 45 -2.33 8.63 -27.91
CA SER A 45 -2.11 8.79 -26.48
C SER A 45 -3.20 9.71 -25.92
N LEU A 46 -4.17 9.15 -25.22
CA LEU A 46 -5.15 9.96 -24.49
C LEU A 46 -4.61 10.23 -23.08
N PRO A 47 -4.64 11.50 -22.61
CA PRO A 47 -4.28 11.80 -21.24
C PRO A 47 -5.20 11.04 -20.29
N TRP A 48 -4.60 10.35 -19.33
CA TRP A 48 -5.33 9.61 -18.30
C TRP A 48 -6.35 10.54 -17.64
N PRO A 49 -7.64 10.17 -17.54
CA PRO A 49 -8.58 10.95 -16.77
C PRO A 49 -8.06 10.97 -15.33
N SER A 50 -7.63 12.13 -14.85
CA SER A 50 -7.12 12.35 -13.50
C SER A 50 -8.22 12.22 -12.43
N SER A 51 -9.05 11.18 -12.53
CA SER A 51 -9.82 10.67 -11.41
C SER A 51 -8.84 10.01 -10.47
N LYS A 52 -8.77 10.54 -9.24
CA LYS A 52 -8.07 9.99 -8.10
C LYS A 52 -8.59 8.58 -7.80
N PHE A 53 -8.14 7.58 -8.56
CA PHE A 53 -8.37 6.19 -8.20
C PHE A 53 -7.70 5.97 -6.84
N LYS A 54 -8.49 5.50 -5.88
CA LYS A 54 -7.96 5.14 -4.57
C LYS A 54 -6.99 3.99 -4.82
N ARG A 55 -5.73 4.18 -4.44
CA ARG A 55 -4.73 3.11 -4.54
C ARG A 55 -5.21 1.93 -3.71
N ASP A 56 -5.50 0.81 -4.36
CA ASP A 56 -5.93 -0.45 -3.72
C ASP A 56 -4.76 -1.43 -3.64
N CYS A 57 -3.64 -0.94 -3.10
CA CYS A 57 -2.43 -1.75 -2.88
C CYS A 57 -2.53 -2.50 -1.55
N ILE A 58 -1.80 -3.61 -1.42
CA ILE A 58 -1.61 -4.28 -0.12
C ILE A 58 -0.19 -3.98 0.35
N GLY A 59 -0.06 -3.46 1.58
CA GLY A 59 1.26 -3.23 2.19
C GLY A 59 2.01 -4.54 2.39
N SER A 60 3.31 -4.55 2.12
CA SER A 60 4.16 -5.72 2.39
C SER A 60 4.15 -6.07 3.87
N ASN A 61 4.31 -7.36 4.18
CA ASN A 61 4.44 -7.81 5.56
C ASN A 61 5.70 -7.22 6.20
N VAL A 62 5.63 -6.96 7.51
CA VAL A 62 6.79 -6.58 8.32
C VAL A 62 7.67 -7.80 8.62
N ASN A 63 8.95 -7.55 8.90
CA ASN A 63 9.89 -8.59 9.32
C ASN A 63 9.80 -8.91 10.82
N ASP A 64 10.51 -9.94 11.24
CA ASP A 64 10.52 -10.45 12.61
C ASP A 64 11.09 -9.43 13.60
N GLU A 65 12.04 -8.60 13.18
CA GLU A 65 12.62 -7.51 13.97
C GLU A 65 11.55 -6.48 14.33
N THR A 66 10.66 -6.17 13.40
CA THR A 66 9.51 -5.28 13.66
C THR A 66 8.54 -5.88 14.67
N ILE A 67 8.21 -7.17 14.51
CA ILE A 67 7.33 -7.88 15.44
C ILE A 67 7.97 -7.91 16.83
N GLY A 68 9.26 -8.24 16.93
CA GLY A 68 10.01 -8.22 18.18
C GLY A 68 10.00 -6.85 18.86
N LEU A 69 10.20 -5.77 18.08
CA LEU A 69 10.13 -4.40 18.58
C LEU A 69 8.76 -4.07 19.17
N ILE A 70 7.67 -4.40 18.47
CA ILE A 70 6.31 -4.12 18.96
C ILE A 70 6.03 -4.94 20.22
N LYS A 71 6.35 -6.26 20.22
CA LYS A 71 6.20 -7.13 21.39
C LYS A 71 6.90 -6.55 22.63
N HIS A 72 8.12 -6.04 22.47
CA HIS A 72 8.91 -5.46 23.56
C HIS A 72 8.22 -4.26 24.22
N PHE A 73 7.58 -3.38 23.44
CA PHE A 73 6.95 -2.17 23.98
C PHE A 73 5.51 -2.36 24.43
N GLU A 74 4.73 -3.25 23.80
CA GLU A 74 3.34 -3.50 24.18
C GLU A 74 3.24 -4.42 25.41
N GLY A 75 4.15 -5.39 25.54
CA GLY A 75 4.08 -6.42 26.57
C GLY A 75 2.99 -7.46 26.31
N PHE A 76 3.11 -8.63 26.95
CA PHE A 76 2.21 -9.76 26.74
C PHE A 76 1.07 -9.81 27.75
N VAL A 77 -0.17 -9.82 27.25
CA VAL A 77 -1.39 -9.97 28.04
C VAL A 77 -2.11 -11.29 27.71
N LEU A 78 -1.98 -12.21 28.66
CA LEU A 78 -2.53 -13.56 28.73
C LEU A 78 -4.04 -13.73 28.36
N ARG A 79 -4.89 -12.81 28.81
CA ARG A 79 -6.36 -12.81 28.64
C ARG A 79 -6.88 -11.38 28.67
N PRO A 80 -8.09 -11.09 28.16
CA PRO A 80 -8.64 -9.74 28.20
C PRO A 80 -8.57 -9.14 29.60
N ALA A 81 -7.86 -8.02 29.72
CA ALA A 81 -7.65 -7.28 30.96
C ALA A 81 -7.69 -5.77 30.67
N PRO A 82 -8.15 -4.92 31.60
CA PRO A 82 -8.14 -3.48 31.41
C PRO A 82 -6.71 -2.94 31.22
N ASP A 83 -6.53 -2.11 30.19
CA ASP A 83 -5.34 -1.28 29.99
C ASP A 83 -5.30 -0.12 31.02
N PRO A 84 -4.24 0.73 31.02
CA PRO A 84 -4.15 1.84 31.98
C PRO A 84 -5.30 2.88 31.92
N ILE A 85 -6.09 2.91 30.84
CA ILE A 85 -7.26 3.80 30.69
C ILE A 85 -8.59 3.03 30.82
N GLY A 86 -8.54 1.74 31.16
CA GLY A 86 -9.70 0.91 31.48
C GLY A 86 -10.29 0.12 30.30
N LEU A 87 -9.66 0.14 29.12
CA LEU A 87 -10.15 -0.59 27.94
C LEU A 87 -9.68 -2.06 27.96
N PRO A 88 -10.55 -3.03 27.60
CA PRO A 88 -10.17 -4.44 27.62
C PRO A 88 -9.20 -4.76 26.47
N THR A 89 -7.97 -5.16 26.83
CA THR A 89 -6.90 -5.52 25.89
C THR A 89 -6.37 -6.92 26.13
N VAL A 90 -5.87 -7.58 25.08
CA VAL A 90 -5.26 -8.93 25.14
C VAL A 90 -4.08 -9.05 24.17
N GLY A 91 -3.23 -10.06 24.35
CA GLY A 91 -2.05 -10.28 23.51
C GLY A 91 -1.08 -9.11 23.62
N TYR A 92 -0.60 -8.61 22.48
CA TYR A 92 0.30 -7.45 22.40
C TYR A 92 -0.48 -6.20 22.01
N GLY A 93 -1.43 -5.78 22.85
CA GLY A 93 -2.19 -4.53 22.65
C GLY A 93 -3.48 -4.64 21.83
N HIS A 94 -4.00 -5.86 21.57
CA HIS A 94 -5.27 -6.04 20.86
C HIS A 94 -6.44 -5.50 21.70
N LEU A 95 -7.13 -4.45 21.22
CA LEU A 95 -8.31 -3.89 21.86
C LEU A 95 -9.56 -4.73 21.54
N CYS A 96 -10.13 -5.36 22.57
CA CYS A 96 -11.38 -6.11 22.46
C CYS A 96 -12.57 -5.17 22.19
N ARG A 97 -13.20 -5.36 21.03
CA ARG A 97 -14.37 -4.64 20.52
C ARG A 97 -15.68 -5.38 20.77
N THR A 98 -15.65 -6.71 20.90
CA THR A 98 -16.87 -7.50 21.21
C THR A 98 -16.90 -7.97 22.65
N LYS A 99 -18.10 -8.32 23.12
CA LYS A 99 -18.31 -8.81 24.49
C LYS A 99 -17.48 -10.07 24.73
N GLY A 100 -16.62 -10.04 25.76
CA GLY A 100 -15.76 -11.16 26.08
C GLY A 100 -14.61 -11.39 25.09
N CYS A 101 -14.33 -10.43 24.20
CA CYS A 101 -13.31 -10.55 23.17
C CYS A 101 -13.54 -11.72 22.20
N SER A 102 -14.80 -12.00 21.85
CA SER A 102 -15.20 -13.15 21.02
C SER A 102 -14.77 -13.08 19.55
N GLU A 103 -14.26 -11.94 19.11
CA GLU A 103 -13.65 -11.76 17.78
C GLU A 103 -12.25 -12.37 17.68
N VAL A 104 -11.58 -12.62 18.82
CA VAL A 104 -10.30 -13.31 18.84
C VAL A 104 -10.57 -14.80 18.62
N SER A 105 -10.07 -15.35 17.52
CA SER A 105 -10.30 -16.75 17.13
C SER A 105 -9.54 -17.77 17.97
N PHE A 106 -8.59 -17.31 18.78
CA PHE A 106 -7.79 -18.16 19.67
C PHE A 106 -8.47 -18.32 21.03
N PRO A 107 -8.43 -19.52 21.63
CA PRO A 107 -8.95 -19.71 22.98
C PRO A 107 -8.09 -18.96 23.99
N PHE A 108 -8.73 -18.39 25.01
CA PHE A 108 -8.02 -17.91 26.19
C PHE A 108 -7.76 -19.08 27.14
N PHE A 109 -6.62 -19.15 27.81
CA PHE A 109 -5.49 -18.24 27.85
C PHE A 109 -4.63 -18.26 26.58
N LEU A 110 -4.21 -17.09 26.07
CA LEU A 110 -3.27 -17.03 24.94
C LEU A 110 -1.90 -17.56 25.34
N THR A 111 -1.17 -18.10 24.38
CA THR A 111 0.28 -18.32 24.46
C THR A 111 0.99 -17.17 23.75
N GLU A 112 2.31 -17.06 23.93
CA GLU A 112 3.05 -16.04 23.18
C GLU A 112 2.97 -16.27 21.66
N GLU A 113 2.88 -17.51 21.21
CA GLU A 113 2.74 -17.88 19.80
C GLU A 113 1.40 -17.38 19.25
N THR A 114 0.28 -17.74 19.88
CA THR A 114 -1.05 -17.30 19.42
C THR A 114 -1.26 -15.79 19.55
N ALA A 115 -0.65 -15.16 20.57
CA ALA A 115 -0.62 -13.70 20.68
C ALA A 115 0.25 -13.03 19.61
N THR A 116 1.33 -13.69 19.18
CA THR A 116 2.16 -13.20 18.07
C THR A 116 1.39 -13.32 16.75
N GLU A 117 0.65 -14.41 16.52
CA GLU A 117 -0.23 -14.54 15.36
C GLU A 117 -1.33 -13.47 15.35
N LEU A 118 -1.94 -13.18 16.52
CA LEU A 118 -2.90 -12.08 16.66
C LEU A 118 -2.26 -10.72 16.36
N LEU A 119 -1.05 -10.46 16.87
CA LEU A 119 -0.30 -9.25 16.59
C LEU A 119 -0.03 -9.07 15.09
N ILE A 120 0.40 -10.14 14.40
CA ILE A 120 0.62 -10.13 12.94
C ILE A 120 -0.66 -9.75 12.18
N GLN A 121 -1.84 -10.10 12.69
CA GLN A 121 -3.11 -9.66 12.10
C GLN A 121 -3.38 -8.18 12.37
N ASP A 122 -3.16 -7.72 13.61
CA ASP A 122 -3.44 -6.33 14.02
C ASP A 122 -2.55 -5.30 13.31
N VAL A 123 -1.26 -5.63 13.12
CA VAL A 123 -0.30 -4.73 12.46
C VAL A 123 -0.66 -4.46 11.00
N LYS A 124 -1.46 -5.32 10.34
CA LYS A 124 -1.89 -5.13 8.95
C LYS A 124 -2.58 -3.79 8.72
N SER A 125 -3.36 -3.33 9.70
CA SER A 125 -4.01 -2.02 9.61
C SER A 125 -3.00 -0.86 9.56
N SER A 126 -1.89 -0.99 10.29
CA SER A 126 -0.81 0.00 10.33
C SER A 126 0.10 -0.09 9.10
N GLN A 127 0.42 -1.31 8.65
CA GLN A 127 1.10 -1.58 7.37
C GLN A 127 0.37 -0.91 6.21
N GLN A 128 -0.94 -1.18 6.12
CA GLN A 128 -1.79 -0.61 5.09
C GLN A 128 -1.86 0.92 5.19
N SER A 129 -1.90 1.46 6.40
CA SER A 129 -1.95 2.90 6.60
C SER A 129 -0.69 3.61 6.12
N ILE A 130 0.50 3.08 6.43
CA ILE A 130 1.77 3.63 5.94
C ILE A 130 1.80 3.55 4.41
N THR A 131 1.53 2.35 3.88
CA THR A 131 1.50 2.07 2.43
C THR A 131 0.60 3.04 1.65
N LEU A 132 -0.64 3.24 2.12
CA LEU A 132 -1.59 4.12 1.43
C LEU A 132 -1.28 5.61 1.63
N SER A 133 -0.46 5.96 2.61
CA SER A 133 -0.11 7.34 2.93
C SER A 133 1.17 7.82 2.24
N THR A 134 2.02 6.91 1.74
CA THR A 134 3.28 7.24 1.05
C THR A 134 3.15 7.14 -0.46
N THR A 135 3.76 8.02 -1.26
CA THR A 135 3.73 7.93 -2.73
C THR A 135 4.52 6.71 -3.24
N ASP A 136 4.33 6.35 -4.51
CA ASP A 136 5.06 5.27 -5.19
C ASP A 136 6.57 5.55 -5.35
N GLN A 137 6.97 6.82 -5.31
CA GLN A 137 8.37 7.25 -5.32
C GLN A 137 9.09 6.97 -3.99
N VAL A 138 8.37 6.74 -2.90
CA VAL A 138 8.99 6.46 -1.61
C VAL A 138 9.34 4.99 -1.51
N VAL A 139 10.63 4.68 -1.52
CA VAL A 139 11.15 3.32 -1.41
C VAL A 139 11.70 3.08 -0.01
N PHE A 140 11.24 2.02 0.64
CA PHE A 140 11.70 1.60 1.96
C PHE A 140 12.44 0.27 1.87
N ASN A 141 13.47 0.10 2.69
CA ASN A 141 13.91 -1.22 3.09
C ASN A 141 12.94 -1.81 4.15
N ALA A 142 13.09 -3.11 4.46
CA ALA A 142 12.21 -3.79 5.41
C ALA A 142 12.20 -3.17 6.82
N ASN A 143 13.36 -2.75 7.32
CA ASN A 143 13.51 -2.15 8.65
C ASN A 143 12.92 -0.74 8.74
N GLN A 144 13.11 0.09 7.71
CA GLN A 144 12.53 1.43 7.62
C GLN A 144 10.99 1.36 7.61
N SER A 145 10.43 0.47 6.78
CA SER A 145 8.99 0.21 6.76
C SER A 145 8.51 -0.30 8.12
N GLY A 146 9.23 -1.26 8.70
CA GLY A 146 8.99 -1.81 10.02
C GLY A 146 8.91 -0.77 11.14
N ALA A 147 9.87 0.14 11.19
CA ALA A 147 9.90 1.25 12.15
C ALA A 147 8.67 2.16 12.00
N LEU A 148 8.29 2.51 10.78
CA LEU A 148 7.11 3.34 10.51
C LEU A 148 5.80 2.60 10.85
N VAL A 149 5.73 1.29 10.64
CA VAL A 149 4.58 0.47 11.02
C VAL A 149 4.46 0.36 12.54
N SER A 150 5.57 0.12 13.26
CA SER A 150 5.59 0.11 14.73
C SER A 150 5.14 1.46 15.31
N TRP A 151 5.60 2.57 14.72
CA TRP A 151 5.16 3.90 15.09
C TRP A 151 3.65 4.10 14.82
N ALA A 152 3.18 3.75 13.62
CA ALA A 152 1.78 3.85 13.23
C ALA A 152 0.84 2.98 14.09
N TYR A 153 1.32 1.83 14.57
CA TYR A 153 0.59 0.98 15.52
C TYR A 153 0.25 1.75 16.80
N THR A 154 1.15 2.64 17.26
CA THR A 154 0.91 3.44 18.46
C THR A 154 0.04 4.68 18.24
N VAL A 155 0.28 5.42 17.15
CA VAL A 155 -0.37 6.73 16.94
C VAL A 155 -1.68 6.60 16.15
N GLY A 156 -1.89 5.46 15.52
CA GLY A 156 -2.98 5.20 14.58
C GLY A 156 -2.71 5.73 13.19
N GLY A 157 -3.17 4.99 12.17
CA GLY A 157 -2.94 5.31 10.76
C GLY A 157 -3.46 6.69 10.31
N ALA A 158 -4.60 7.14 10.87
CA ALA A 158 -5.15 8.46 10.55
C ALA A 158 -4.26 9.61 11.02
N THR A 159 -3.63 9.45 12.19
CA THR A 159 -2.67 10.41 12.74
C THR A 159 -1.37 10.37 11.94
N ALA A 160 -0.86 9.17 11.66
CA ALA A 160 0.34 8.97 10.86
C ALA A 160 0.20 9.63 9.48
N LYS A 161 -0.91 9.42 8.78
CA LYS A 161 -1.19 10.00 7.46
C LYS A 161 -1.10 11.54 7.41
N LYS A 162 -1.45 12.22 8.51
CA LYS A 162 -1.47 13.69 8.60
C LYS A 162 -0.15 14.28 9.12
N SER A 163 0.85 13.44 9.40
CA SER A 163 2.12 13.85 10.00
C SER A 163 3.00 14.66 9.05
N SER A 164 3.86 15.50 9.63
CA SER A 164 5.02 16.08 8.95
C SER A 164 5.94 15.01 8.40
N LEU A 165 6.13 13.91 9.14
CA LEU A 165 6.91 12.73 8.72
C LEU A 165 6.47 12.23 7.35
N ILE A 166 5.22 11.79 7.19
CA ILE A 166 4.70 11.29 5.91
C ILE A 166 4.74 12.39 4.84
N SER A 167 4.45 13.63 5.21
CA SER A 167 4.54 14.76 4.28
C SER A 167 5.96 14.99 3.73
N ARG A 168 6.99 14.77 4.55
CA ARG A 168 8.40 14.89 4.15
C ARG A 168 8.83 13.73 3.25
N LEU A 169 8.43 12.50 3.60
CA LEU A 169 8.66 11.32 2.76
C LEU A 169 8.06 11.50 1.36
N ASN A 170 6.81 11.97 1.29
CA ASN A 170 6.13 12.23 0.01
C ASN A 170 6.70 13.41 -0.80
N ARG A 171 7.63 14.18 -0.23
CA ARG A 171 8.45 15.17 -0.95
C ARG A 171 9.81 14.61 -1.34
N GLU A 172 9.97 13.29 -1.29
CA GLU A 172 11.17 12.57 -1.71
C GLU A 172 12.42 13.02 -0.93
N GLN A 173 12.23 13.47 0.31
CA GLN A 173 13.34 13.72 1.21
C GLN A 173 13.97 12.40 1.64
N ASP A 174 15.28 12.43 1.95
CA ASP A 174 16.03 11.26 2.41
C ASP A 174 15.32 10.53 3.56
N VAL A 175 14.99 9.25 3.32
CA VAL A 175 14.15 8.45 4.22
C VAL A 175 14.78 8.34 5.60
N ASP A 176 16.09 8.08 5.67
CA ASP A 176 16.82 7.92 6.92
C ASP A 176 16.87 9.21 7.73
N ALA A 177 17.14 10.35 7.07
CA ALA A 177 17.08 11.66 7.70
C ALA A 177 15.69 11.97 8.24
N VAL A 178 14.63 11.74 7.44
CA VAL A 178 13.25 12.00 7.87
C VAL A 178 12.86 11.14 9.08
N ILE A 179 13.15 9.84 9.05
CA ILE A 179 12.87 8.94 10.18
C ILE A 179 13.60 9.41 11.44
N ARG A 180 14.90 9.70 11.34
CA ARG A 180 15.75 10.12 12.46
C ARG A 180 15.31 11.44 13.09
N GLU A 181 14.84 12.38 12.28
CA GLU A 181 14.43 13.70 12.75
C GLU A 181 12.99 13.75 13.26
N GLU A 182 12.07 13.03 12.61
CA GLU A 182 10.64 13.15 12.89
C GLU A 182 10.16 12.20 13.97
N LEU A 183 10.60 10.94 14.00
CA LEU A 183 10.14 9.98 15.02
C LEU A 183 10.36 10.47 16.46
N PRO A 184 11.52 11.06 16.84
CA PRO A 184 11.73 11.56 18.20
C PRO A 184 10.71 12.61 18.68
N LEU A 185 10.02 13.29 17.75
CA LEU A 185 9.00 14.29 18.08
C LEU A 185 7.69 13.66 18.58
N TRP A 186 7.46 12.37 18.29
CA TRP A 186 6.26 11.62 18.65
C TRP A 186 6.37 10.97 20.03
N ASN A 187 6.74 11.77 21.03
CA ASN A 187 7.05 11.34 22.39
C ASN A 187 6.14 11.91 23.49
N LYS A 188 5.03 12.57 23.13
CA LYS A 188 4.17 13.31 24.07
C LYS A 188 2.78 12.70 24.19
N ALA A 189 2.19 12.80 25.38
CA ALA A 189 0.74 12.74 25.58
C ALA A 189 0.27 14.08 26.15
N GLY A 190 -0.63 14.74 25.43
CA GLY A 190 -0.95 16.14 25.70
C GLY A 190 0.30 17.02 25.62
N ARG A 191 0.63 17.73 26.71
CA ARG A 191 1.82 18.59 26.80
C ARG A 191 3.03 17.94 27.45
N HIS A 192 2.92 16.69 27.89
CA HIS A 192 3.95 16.02 28.68
C HIS A 192 4.72 15.02 27.82
N VAL A 193 6.06 15.10 27.88
CA VAL A 193 6.94 14.09 27.29
C VAL A 193 6.84 12.82 28.14
N LEU A 194 6.62 11.69 27.47
CA LEU A 194 6.53 10.38 28.09
C LEU A 194 7.86 9.63 27.92
N PRO A 195 8.58 9.30 29.01
CA PRO A 195 9.86 8.59 28.92
C PRO A 195 9.80 7.26 28.16
N GLY A 196 8.67 6.54 28.27
CA GLY A 196 8.43 5.31 27.50
C GLY A 196 8.42 5.56 25.99
N GLN A 197 7.74 6.61 25.54
CA GLN A 197 7.71 6.97 24.13
C GLN A 197 9.06 7.48 23.63
N VAL A 198 9.82 8.21 24.44
CA VAL A 198 11.20 8.60 24.08
C VAL A 198 12.05 7.36 23.76
N ARG A 199 12.02 6.34 24.64
CA ARG A 199 12.74 5.08 24.40
C ARG A 199 12.24 4.35 23.16
N ARG A 200 10.91 4.31 22.97
CA ARG A 200 10.31 3.66 21.79
C ARG A 200 10.72 4.30 20.48
N ARG A 201 10.64 5.64 20.39
CA ARG A 201 11.04 6.36 19.18
C ARG A 201 12.53 6.19 18.88
N ALA A 202 13.39 6.14 19.91
CA ALA A 202 14.81 5.84 19.73
C ALA A 202 15.04 4.43 19.16
N ALA A 203 14.35 3.41 19.68
CA ALA A 203 14.44 2.04 19.20
C ALA A 203 13.89 1.85 17.77
N GLU A 204 12.84 2.60 17.39
CA GLU A 204 12.34 2.62 16.01
C GLU A 204 13.36 3.25 15.03
N VAL A 205 14.03 4.33 15.45
CA VAL A 205 15.13 4.93 14.65
C VAL A 205 16.32 3.97 14.53
N GLU A 206 16.65 3.27 15.60
CA GLU A 206 17.69 2.23 15.61
C GLU A 206 17.36 1.09 14.65
N LEU A 207 16.13 0.56 14.72
CA LEU A 207 15.64 -0.45 13.78
C LEU A 207 15.81 0.03 12.33
N ALA A 208 15.30 1.22 12.02
CA ALA A 208 15.35 1.78 10.66
C ALA A 208 16.78 1.97 10.13
N SER A 209 17.74 2.23 11.01
CA SER A 209 19.16 2.40 10.66
C SER A 209 19.89 1.06 10.45
N GLY A 210 19.27 -0.06 10.83
CA GLY A 210 19.83 -1.40 10.67
C GLY A 210 19.82 -1.86 9.21
N HIS A 211 20.88 -2.54 8.79
CA HIS A 211 20.96 -3.19 7.49
C HIS A 211 19.91 -4.29 7.34
N THR A 212 19.42 -4.50 6.13
CA THR A 212 18.55 -5.62 5.78
C THR A 212 18.92 -6.16 4.41
N ASP A 213 18.96 -7.49 4.30
CA ASP A 213 19.20 -8.19 3.04
C ASP A 213 17.91 -8.40 2.23
N GLN A 214 16.75 -7.99 2.77
CA GLN A 214 15.48 -8.04 2.06
C GLN A 214 15.48 -6.98 0.95
N PRO A 215 14.96 -7.31 -0.25
CA PRO A 215 14.81 -6.32 -1.30
C PRO A 215 13.89 -5.19 -0.80
N PRO A 216 14.03 -3.97 -1.36
CA PRO A 216 13.14 -2.88 -1.01
C PRO A 216 11.69 -3.29 -1.15
N LEU A 217 10.87 -2.94 -0.16
CA LEU A 217 9.47 -3.32 -0.12
C LEU A 217 8.73 -2.53 -1.21
N LEU A 218 8.58 -3.17 -2.36
CA LEU A 218 7.74 -2.67 -3.44
C LEU A 218 6.29 -2.95 -3.06
N VAL A 219 5.54 -1.87 -2.89
CA VAL A 219 4.10 -1.95 -2.72
C VAL A 219 3.49 -2.49 -4.02
N ASP A 220 2.88 -3.67 -3.97
CA ASP A 220 2.13 -4.18 -5.12
C ASP A 220 0.81 -3.40 -5.26
N CYS A 221 0.92 -2.28 -5.99
CA CYS A 221 -0.18 -1.37 -6.27
C CYS A 221 -0.92 -1.68 -7.57
N TYR A 222 -0.47 -2.66 -8.35
CA TYR A 222 -0.94 -2.86 -9.73
C TYR A 222 -1.54 -4.25 -9.99
N ASN A 223 -1.34 -5.24 -9.10
CA ASN A 223 -1.88 -6.59 -9.27
C ASN A 223 -3.07 -6.96 -8.37
N ASN A 224 -3.84 -5.99 -7.87
CA ASN A 224 -5.12 -6.32 -7.24
C ASN A 224 -6.10 -6.79 -8.35
N PRO A 225 -6.62 -8.04 -8.32
CA PRO A 225 -7.57 -8.51 -9.33
C PRO A 225 -8.86 -7.66 -9.38
N ILE A 226 -9.20 -6.95 -8.30
CA ILE A 226 -10.33 -6.00 -8.26
C ILE A 226 -9.96 -4.68 -8.98
N GLY A 227 -8.67 -4.30 -9.01
CA GLY A 227 -8.17 -3.12 -9.71
C GLY A 227 -8.02 -3.31 -11.23
N GLN A 228 -7.93 -4.56 -11.70
CA GLN A 228 -7.96 -4.88 -13.14
C GLN A 228 -9.33 -4.64 -13.77
N GLU A 229 -10.43 -4.73 -13.00
CA GLU A 229 -11.77 -4.36 -13.49
C GLU A 229 -11.96 -2.84 -13.63
N PHE A 230 -11.18 -2.03 -12.92
CA PHE A 230 -11.30 -0.56 -12.94
C PHE A 230 -10.28 0.16 -13.83
N CYS A 231 -9.23 -0.53 -14.31
CA CYS A 231 -8.57 -0.12 -15.54
C CYS A 231 -9.52 -0.43 -16.70
N GLY A 232 -10.36 0.53 -17.07
CA GLY A 232 -11.42 0.41 -18.08
C GLY A 232 -10.97 0.11 -19.51
N CYS A 233 -10.00 -0.77 -19.73
CA CYS A 233 -9.89 -1.54 -20.96
C CYS A 233 -10.71 -2.82 -20.78
N ARG A 234 -12.04 -2.73 -20.96
CA ARG A 234 -12.86 -3.92 -21.17
C ARG A 234 -12.32 -4.67 -22.39
N SER A 235 -11.65 -5.80 -22.17
CA SER A 235 -11.50 -6.83 -23.19
C SER A 235 -12.66 -7.81 -23.07
N ASP A 236 -13.83 -7.44 -23.58
CA ASP A 236 -14.87 -8.43 -23.91
C ASP A 236 -14.53 -9.18 -25.23
N PHE A 237 -13.25 -9.21 -25.63
CA PHE A 237 -12.78 -9.93 -26.81
C PHE A 237 -11.57 -10.82 -26.46
N PRO A 238 -11.48 -12.02 -27.06
CA PRO A 238 -10.44 -12.99 -26.73
C PRO A 238 -9.05 -12.45 -27.09
N LEU A 239 -8.12 -12.54 -26.13
CA LEU A 239 -6.70 -12.27 -26.33
C LEU A 239 -6.16 -13.19 -27.45
N ILE A 240 -5.89 -12.63 -28.63
CA ILE A 240 -5.11 -13.34 -29.65
C ILE A 240 -3.64 -13.04 -29.37
N TYR A 241 -2.92 -14.02 -28.83
CA TYR A 241 -1.46 -13.98 -28.74
C TYR A 241 -0.88 -14.03 -30.15
N ILE A 242 -0.32 -12.91 -30.64
CA ILE A 242 0.52 -12.91 -31.84
C ILE A 242 1.97 -13.00 -31.37
N GLY A 243 2.52 -14.21 -31.36
CA GLY A 243 3.95 -14.43 -31.16
C GLY A 243 4.71 -13.92 -32.37
N TYR A 244 5.67 -13.01 -32.17
CA TYR A 244 6.65 -12.67 -33.18
C TYR A 244 7.78 -13.70 -33.12
N HIS A 245 7.85 -14.60 -34.12
CA HIS A 245 9.13 -15.21 -34.48
C HIS A 245 9.93 -14.20 -35.32
N VAL A 246 11.19 -14.03 -34.92
CA VAL A 246 12.21 -13.15 -35.52
C VAL A 246 12.47 -13.54 -36.98
#